data_AF-A0A850IEY1-F1
#
_entry.id   AF-A0A850IEY1-F1
#
_cell.length_a   1.000
_cell.length_b   1.000
_cell.length_c   1.000
_cell.angle_alpha   90.00
_cell.angle_beta   90.00
_cell.angle_gamma   90.00
#
_symmetry.space_group_name_H-M   'P 1'
#
loop_
_entity.id
_entity.type
_entity.pdbx_description
1 polymer ?
#
loop_
_entity_poly.entity_id
_entity_poly.type
_entity_poly.pdbx_seq_one_letter_code
_entity_poly.pdbx_strand_id
1 'polypeptide(L)'
;MFTTFRGGQSGGWKVTSITRVKGETLPKVEALSVISSDAIALPLLPAQTSWRLAGVASHLRYTEKEEREKLIAVQAALGRSEATHAALIPIRKSAAWWELTQEERRKIFEDKSHHIADTMKFLPAIARQLFHARDLGMPFDFLTWFEFAPEHVSLFDELVGVLRATEEWTFVEREVDIRVVREV
;
A
#
# COMPACT_ATOMS: atom_id res chain seq x y z
N MET A 1 -17.10 -2.52 -2.86
CA MET A 1 -16.38 -1.81 -3.95
C MET A 1 -14.92 -2.25 -3.95
N PHE A 2 -14.43 -2.67 -5.11
CA PHE A 2 -13.03 -3.02 -5.36
C PHE A 2 -12.26 -1.79 -5.82
N THR A 3 -10.97 -1.74 -5.50
CA THR A 3 -10.03 -0.78 -6.09
C THR A 3 -9.01 -1.56 -6.91
N THR A 4 -8.90 -1.20 -8.18
CA THR A 4 -8.01 -1.83 -9.14
C THR A 4 -6.87 -0.88 -9.50
N PHE A 5 -5.64 -1.37 -9.36
CA PHE A 5 -4.41 -0.73 -9.80
C PHE A 5 -3.95 -1.39 -11.10
N ARG A 6 -3.89 -0.62 -12.18
CA ARG A 6 -3.48 -1.09 -13.50
C ARG A 6 -2.22 -0.36 -13.94
N GLY A 7 -1.12 -1.09 -14.06
CA GLY A 7 0.08 -0.61 -14.74
C GLY A 7 -0.06 -0.77 -16.25
N GLY A 8 0.24 0.27 -17.02
CA GLY A 8 0.19 0.25 -18.49
C GLY A 8 0.80 1.50 -19.13
N GLN A 9 0.25 1.90 -20.27
CA GLN A 9 0.68 3.09 -21.04
C GLN A 9 -0.16 4.34 -20.72
N SER A 10 -1.26 4.20 -19.98
CA SER A 10 -2.14 5.32 -19.62
C SER A 10 -2.70 5.17 -18.21
N GLY A 11 -2.97 6.30 -17.56
CA GLY A 11 -3.50 6.39 -16.21
C GLY A 11 -3.31 7.80 -15.64
N GLY A 12 -3.98 8.14 -14.54
CA GLY A 12 -3.85 9.46 -13.91
C GLY A 12 -2.52 9.71 -13.19
N TRP A 13 -1.65 8.71 -13.16
CA TRP A 13 -0.38 8.73 -12.45
C TRP A 13 0.74 8.25 -13.37
N LYS A 14 1.76 9.07 -13.58
CA LYS A 14 2.99 8.70 -14.28
C LYS A 14 3.91 7.93 -13.34
N VAL A 15 4.40 6.77 -13.78
CA VAL A 15 5.32 5.94 -13.01
C VAL A 15 6.73 6.50 -13.09
N THR A 16 7.32 6.82 -11.94
CA THR A 16 8.70 7.31 -11.83
C THR A 16 9.66 6.19 -11.50
N SER A 17 9.24 5.19 -10.72
CA SER A 17 10.05 4.00 -10.45
C SER A 17 9.21 2.78 -10.08
N ILE A 18 9.75 1.60 -10.38
CA ILE A 18 9.28 0.29 -9.90
C ILE A 18 10.51 -0.44 -9.39
N THR A 19 10.62 -0.57 -8.07
CA THR A 19 11.79 -1.13 -7.40
C THR A 19 11.45 -2.45 -6.75
N ARG A 20 12.27 -3.46 -7.02
CA ARG A 20 12.23 -4.74 -6.31
C ARG A 20 12.76 -4.54 -4.89
N VAL A 21 11.95 -4.83 -3.88
CA VAL A 21 12.39 -4.82 -2.47
C VAL A 21 12.63 -6.23 -1.97
N LYS A 22 11.62 -7.11 -2.08
CA LYS A 22 11.71 -8.55 -1.75
C LYS A 22 10.97 -9.38 -2.78
N GLY A 23 11.46 -10.59 -3.05
CA GLY A 23 10.84 -11.51 -4.00
C GLY A 23 10.86 -11.00 -5.45
N GLU A 24 9.86 -11.37 -6.24
CA GLU A 24 9.71 -10.98 -7.63
C GLU A 24 9.11 -9.57 -7.79
N THR A 25 9.64 -8.80 -8.75
CA THR A 25 9.11 -7.47 -9.10
C THR A 25 7.91 -7.55 -10.06
N LEU A 26 7.43 -6.40 -10.53
CA LEU A 26 6.41 -6.27 -11.58
C LEU A 26 7.04 -5.73 -12.88
N PRO A 27 6.45 -6.02 -14.06
CA PRO A 27 6.88 -5.43 -15.32
C PRO A 27 6.90 -3.89 -15.27
N LYS A 28 7.89 -3.30 -15.93
CA LYS A 28 7.98 -1.84 -16.09
C LYS A 28 6.80 -1.33 -16.93
N VAL A 29 6.21 -0.22 -16.49
CA VAL A 29 5.07 0.45 -17.11
C VAL A 29 5.29 1.95 -17.03
N GLU A 30 4.62 2.71 -17.89
CA GLU A 30 4.77 4.17 -17.98
C GLU A 30 3.78 4.90 -17.08
N ALA A 31 2.59 4.32 -16.90
CA ALA A 31 1.50 4.93 -16.15
C ALA A 31 0.77 3.90 -15.27
N LEU A 32 0.13 4.44 -14.23
CA LEU A 32 -0.69 3.73 -13.27
C LEU A 32 -2.10 4.34 -13.27
N SER A 33 -3.10 3.49 -13.44
CA SER A 33 -4.51 3.84 -13.26
C SER A 33 -5.04 3.22 -11.97
N VAL A 34 -5.76 4.01 -11.18
CA VAL A 34 -6.41 3.60 -9.93
C VAL A 34 -7.91 3.80 -10.09
N ILE A 35 -8.68 2.72 -10.08
CA ILE A 35 -10.11 2.74 -10.39
C ILE A 35 -10.89 2.02 -9.30
N SER A 36 -11.90 2.69 -8.76
CA SER A 36 -12.88 2.09 -7.85
C SER A 36 -14.11 1.62 -8.63
N SER A 37 -14.52 0.36 -8.44
CA SER A 37 -15.66 -0.25 -9.16
C SER A 37 -16.33 -1.35 -8.34
N ASP A 38 -17.57 -1.68 -8.65
CA ASP A 38 -18.31 -2.78 -8.02
C ASP A 38 -17.86 -4.16 -8.50
N ALA A 39 -17.15 -4.23 -9.62
CA ALA A 39 -16.60 -5.47 -10.15
C ALA A 39 -15.12 -5.31 -10.54
N ILE A 40 -14.37 -6.40 -10.41
CA ILE A 40 -12.98 -6.48 -10.91
C ILE A 40 -13.03 -6.77 -12.42
N ALA A 41 -13.08 -5.73 -13.24
CA ALA A 41 -13.20 -5.87 -14.70
C ALA A 41 -12.01 -6.65 -15.28
N LEU A 42 -12.27 -7.82 -15.87
CA LEU A 42 -11.26 -8.63 -16.56
C LEU A 42 -10.69 -7.85 -17.77
N PRO A 43 -9.38 -7.94 -18.04
CA PRO A 43 -8.84 -7.33 -19.24
C PRO A 43 -9.47 -7.98 -20.47
N LEU A 44 -9.88 -7.16 -21.44
CA LEU A 44 -10.37 -7.63 -22.74
C LEU A 44 -9.27 -8.38 -23.52
N LEU A 45 -7.98 -8.05 -23.28
CA LEU A 45 -6.80 -8.73 -23.82
C LEU A 45 -5.62 -8.64 -22.84
N PRO A 46 -4.85 -9.72 -22.60
CA PRO A 46 -3.60 -9.65 -21.85
C PRO A 46 -2.50 -9.00 -22.70
N ALA A 47 -2.01 -7.83 -22.30
CA ALA A 47 -0.76 -7.29 -22.83
C ALA A 47 0.40 -7.70 -21.91
N GLN A 48 1.45 -8.30 -22.48
CA GLN A 48 2.62 -8.80 -21.71
C GLN A 48 3.33 -7.70 -20.90
N THR A 49 3.14 -6.43 -21.26
CA THR A 49 3.74 -5.26 -20.61
C THR A 49 2.81 -4.58 -19.61
N SER A 50 1.64 -5.16 -19.31
CA SER A 50 0.68 -4.60 -18.36
C SER A 50 0.36 -5.57 -17.24
N TRP A 51 0.03 -5.02 -16.08
CA TRP A 51 -0.37 -5.81 -14.92
C TRP A 51 -1.56 -5.17 -14.22
N ARG A 52 -2.27 -5.99 -13.44
CA ARG A 52 -3.45 -5.57 -12.70
C ARG A 52 -3.40 -6.18 -11.31
N LEU A 53 -3.58 -5.35 -10.31
CA LEU A 53 -3.79 -5.74 -8.92
C LEU A 53 -5.13 -5.20 -8.47
N ALA A 54 -5.87 -5.95 -7.65
CA ALA A 54 -7.12 -5.48 -7.08
C ALA A 54 -7.16 -5.78 -5.59
N GLY A 55 -7.83 -4.92 -4.84
CA GLY A 55 -8.05 -5.09 -3.41
C GLY A 55 -9.35 -4.46 -2.97
N VAL A 56 -9.74 -4.73 -1.73
CA VAL A 56 -10.91 -4.15 -1.07
C VAL A 56 -10.50 -3.37 0.17
N ALA A 57 -11.03 -2.16 0.32
CA ALA A 57 -11.00 -1.50 1.62
C ALA A 57 -11.89 -2.33 2.56
N SER A 58 -11.35 -2.72 3.71
CA SER A 58 -12.01 -3.64 4.64
C SER A 58 -12.11 -3.01 6.03
N HIS A 59 -12.73 -3.73 6.96
CA HIS A 59 -12.76 -3.35 8.37
C HIS A 59 -11.37 -3.48 9.01
N LEU A 60 -11.15 -2.73 10.09
CA LEU A 60 -9.91 -2.74 10.85
C LEU A 60 -9.66 -4.13 11.45
N ARG A 61 -8.46 -4.66 11.26
CA ARG A 61 -8.09 -6.02 11.73
C ARG A 61 -7.33 -6.01 13.05
N TYR A 62 -6.55 -4.96 13.31
CA TYR A 62 -5.64 -4.88 14.47
C TYR A 62 -5.90 -3.66 15.34
N THR A 63 -6.34 -2.56 14.74
CA THR A 63 -6.48 -1.26 15.40
C THR A 63 -7.53 -1.30 16.50
N GLU A 64 -7.10 -0.92 17.71
CA GLU A 64 -7.98 -0.75 18.87
C GLU A 64 -8.71 0.60 18.84
N LYS A 65 -9.63 0.80 19.78
CA LYS A 65 -10.51 1.97 19.78
C LYS A 65 -9.71 3.28 19.94
N GLU A 66 -8.82 3.32 20.93
CA GLU A 66 -8.02 4.49 21.27
C GLU A 66 -7.04 4.85 20.13
N GLU A 67 -6.48 3.83 19.46
CA GLU A 67 -5.63 3.99 18.29
C GLU A 67 -6.40 4.56 17.11
N ARG A 68 -7.62 4.06 16.87
CA ARG A 68 -8.51 4.56 15.84
C ARG A 68 -8.88 6.02 16.06
N GLU A 69 -9.20 6.39 17.30
CA GLU A 69 -9.56 7.77 17.65
C GLU A 69 -8.38 8.72 17.38
N LYS A 70 -7.17 8.35 17.81
CA LYS A 70 -5.95 9.10 17.52
C LYS A 70 -5.71 9.24 16.02
N LEU A 71 -5.88 8.16 15.26
CA LEU A 71 -5.69 8.17 13.80
C LEU A 71 -6.68 9.10 13.10
N ILE A 72 -7.97 9.02 13.44
CA ILE A 72 -9.01 9.87 12.83
C ILE A 72 -8.73 11.35 13.11
N ALA A 73 -8.18 11.69 14.28
CA ALA A 73 -7.89 13.06 14.65
C ALA A 73 -6.79 13.73 13.79
N VAL A 74 -5.89 12.96 13.17
CA VAL A 74 -4.71 13.52 12.47
C VAL A 74 -4.55 13.07 11.01
N GLN A 75 -5.22 12.00 10.57
CA GLN A 75 -5.03 11.49 9.22
C GLN A 75 -5.63 12.42 8.17
N ALA A 76 -4.88 12.67 7.10
CA ALA A 76 -5.38 13.41 5.94
C ALA A 76 -6.14 12.47 4.98
N ALA A 77 -7.09 13.04 4.23
CA ALA A 77 -7.78 12.35 3.15
C ALA A 77 -6.86 12.17 1.92
N LEU A 78 -7.20 11.18 1.07
CA LEU A 78 -6.67 11.07 -0.28
C LEU A 78 -7.22 12.18 -1.19
N GLY A 79 -6.57 12.42 -2.33
CA GLY A 79 -7.04 13.34 -3.38
C GLY A 79 -6.77 14.81 -3.08
N ARG A 80 -5.91 15.13 -2.12
CA ARG A 80 -5.52 16.51 -1.82
C ARG A 80 -4.81 17.13 -3.02
N SER A 81 -5.06 18.42 -3.28
CA SER A 81 -4.52 19.09 -4.46
C SER A 81 -3.00 19.22 -4.39
N GLU A 82 -2.42 19.39 -3.21
CA GLU A 82 -0.98 19.41 -3.00
C GLU A 82 -0.32 18.03 -3.13
N ALA A 83 -1.08 16.94 -2.91
CA ALA A 83 -0.58 15.57 -2.92
C ALA A 83 -0.41 15.02 -4.36
N THR A 84 0.59 15.55 -5.05
CA THR A 84 0.94 15.19 -6.44
C THR A 84 1.91 14.01 -6.55
N HIS A 85 2.42 13.50 -5.44
CA HIS A 85 3.24 12.29 -5.40
C HIS A 85 2.49 11.18 -4.67
N ALA A 86 2.73 9.94 -5.10
CA ALA A 86 2.16 8.78 -4.45
C ALA A 86 3.06 7.56 -4.55
N ALA A 87 2.75 6.58 -3.71
CA ALA A 87 3.40 5.27 -3.71
C ALA A 87 2.35 4.17 -3.60
N LEU A 88 2.49 3.17 -4.47
CA LEU A 88 1.82 1.88 -4.34
C LEU A 88 2.87 0.86 -3.87
N ILE A 89 2.65 0.26 -2.70
CA ILE A 89 3.50 -0.79 -2.16
C ILE A 89 2.66 -2.07 -1.98
N PRO A 90 2.64 -2.98 -2.97
CA PRO A 90 2.03 -4.29 -2.83
C PRO A 90 2.90 -5.18 -1.94
N ILE A 91 2.28 -5.83 -0.96
CA ILE A 91 2.98 -6.62 0.07
C ILE A 91 2.34 -8.01 0.15
N ARG A 92 3.17 -9.05 0.19
CA ARG A 92 2.79 -10.43 0.53
C ARG A 92 3.55 -10.89 1.76
N LYS A 93 2.84 -11.42 2.74
CA LYS A 93 3.40 -12.05 3.94
C LYS A 93 3.49 -13.56 3.77
N SER A 94 4.41 -14.17 4.50
CA SER A 94 4.69 -15.60 4.44
C SER A 94 3.55 -16.45 5.02
N ALA A 95 3.54 -17.74 4.68
CA ALA A 95 2.60 -18.69 5.27
C ALA A 95 2.67 -18.71 6.81
N ALA A 96 3.88 -18.63 7.38
CA ALA A 96 4.10 -18.57 8.82
C ALA A 96 3.35 -17.41 9.50
N TRP A 97 3.26 -16.24 8.85
CA TRP A 97 2.44 -15.14 9.37
C TRP A 97 0.96 -15.50 9.42
N TRP A 98 0.47 -16.19 8.40
CA TRP A 98 -0.95 -16.53 8.29
C TRP A 98 -1.37 -17.72 9.17
N GLU A 99 -0.41 -18.52 9.64
CA GLU A 99 -0.62 -19.58 10.64
C GLU A 99 -0.73 -19.04 12.07
N LEU A 100 -0.18 -17.85 12.34
CA LEU A 100 -0.31 -17.18 13.63
C LEU A 100 -1.77 -16.83 13.95
N THR A 101 -2.10 -16.99 15.23
CA THR A 101 -3.37 -16.51 15.78
C THR A 101 -3.51 -14.99 15.63
N GLN A 102 -4.74 -14.51 15.78
CA GLN A 102 -5.02 -13.07 15.72
C GLN A 102 -4.27 -12.28 16.81
N GLU A 103 -4.14 -12.84 18.01
CA GLU A 103 -3.43 -12.23 19.14
C GLU A 103 -1.92 -12.15 18.86
N GLU A 104 -1.31 -13.23 18.39
CA GLU A 104 0.11 -13.26 18.05
C GLU A 104 0.46 -12.25 16.94
N ARG A 105 -0.39 -12.16 15.91
CA ARG A 105 -0.23 -11.14 14.86
C ARG A 105 -0.36 -9.73 15.42
N ARG A 106 -1.33 -9.48 16.30
CA ARG A 106 -1.52 -8.16 16.92
C ARG A 106 -0.32 -7.75 17.77
N LYS A 107 0.24 -8.69 18.54
CA LYS A 107 1.44 -8.46 19.36
C LYS A 107 2.66 -8.10 18.50
N ILE A 108 2.87 -8.79 17.38
CA ILE A 108 3.97 -8.46 16.47
C ILE A 108 3.73 -7.12 15.78
N PHE A 109 2.50 -6.87 15.32
CA PHE A 109 2.12 -5.66 14.59
C PHE A 109 2.33 -4.37 15.40
N GLU A 110 1.91 -4.32 16.65
CA GLU A 110 2.03 -3.08 17.44
C GLU A 110 2.97 -3.20 18.63
N ASP A 111 2.83 -4.23 19.47
CA ASP A 111 3.56 -4.26 20.75
C ASP A 111 5.08 -4.38 20.53
N LYS A 112 5.47 -5.01 19.42
CA LYS A 112 6.87 -5.17 19.03
C LYS A 112 7.32 -4.26 17.90
N SER A 113 6.44 -4.00 16.93
CA SER A 113 6.79 -3.25 15.72
C SER A 113 6.28 -1.82 15.71
N HIS A 114 5.42 -1.45 16.67
CA HIS A 114 4.86 -0.11 16.83
C HIS A 114 4.33 0.47 15.52
N HIS A 115 3.67 -0.36 14.69
CA HIS A 115 3.28 0.01 13.34
C HIS A 115 2.39 1.26 13.33
N ILE A 116 1.48 1.41 14.28
CA ILE A 116 0.65 2.61 14.42
C ILE A 116 1.44 3.69 15.14
N ALA A 117 1.94 3.42 16.35
CA ALA A 117 2.53 4.44 17.21
C ALA A 117 3.72 5.18 16.57
N ASP A 118 4.66 4.44 15.98
CA ASP A 118 5.87 5.03 15.37
C ASP A 118 5.56 5.73 14.05
N THR A 119 4.44 5.40 13.40
CA THR A 119 4.05 6.02 12.13
C THR A 119 3.12 7.23 12.28
N MET A 120 2.59 7.48 13.48
CA MET A 120 1.74 8.65 13.77
C MET A 120 2.42 9.97 13.41
N LYS A 121 3.74 10.07 13.61
CA LYS A 121 4.53 11.29 13.35
C LYS A 121 4.59 11.71 11.87
N PHE A 122 4.25 10.81 10.94
CA PHE A 122 4.22 11.09 9.50
C PHE A 122 2.86 11.65 9.04
N LEU A 123 1.88 11.70 9.93
CA LEU A 123 0.56 12.30 9.68
C LEU A 123 0.57 13.77 10.13
N PRO A 124 -0.11 14.70 9.41
CA PRO A 124 -0.99 14.51 8.26
C PRO A 124 -0.27 14.50 6.90
N ALA A 125 1.06 14.66 6.87
CA ALA A 125 1.82 14.82 5.63
C ALA A 125 1.56 13.67 4.64
N ILE A 126 1.56 12.44 5.12
CA ILE A 126 1.32 11.23 4.34
C ILE A 126 -0.13 10.76 4.52
N ALA A 127 -0.95 10.88 3.47
CA ALA A 127 -2.26 10.23 3.44
C ALA A 127 -2.11 8.76 3.04
N ARG A 128 -2.96 7.87 3.55
CA ARG A 128 -2.86 6.43 3.28
C ARG A 128 -4.19 5.73 3.13
N GLN A 129 -4.20 4.67 2.34
CA GLN A 129 -5.30 3.72 2.23
C GLN A 129 -4.77 2.30 2.10
N LEU A 130 -5.37 1.39 2.86
CA LEU A 130 -5.07 -0.04 2.82
C LEU A 130 -6.15 -0.78 2.04
N PHE A 131 -5.74 -1.70 1.17
CA PHE A 131 -6.62 -2.65 0.51
C PHE A 131 -6.16 -4.09 0.76
N HIS A 132 -7.11 -4.96 1.08
CA HIS A 132 -6.88 -6.40 1.23
C HIS A 132 -7.09 -7.10 -0.11
N ALA A 133 -6.14 -7.95 -0.50
CA ALA A 133 -6.10 -8.62 -1.79
C ALA A 133 -5.93 -10.15 -1.68
N ARG A 134 -5.46 -10.66 -0.54
CA ARG A 134 -5.26 -12.10 -0.28
C ARG A 134 -6.47 -12.95 -0.64
N ASP A 135 -7.63 -12.61 -0.06
CA ASP A 135 -8.86 -13.39 -0.21
C ASP A 135 -9.47 -13.28 -1.63
N LEU A 136 -8.91 -12.42 -2.48
CA LEU A 136 -9.26 -12.30 -3.91
C LEU A 136 -8.39 -13.19 -4.81
N GLY A 137 -7.48 -13.98 -4.23
CA GLY A 137 -6.53 -14.81 -4.99
C GLY A 137 -5.46 -14.00 -5.73
N MET A 138 -5.23 -12.76 -5.32
CA MET A 138 -4.22 -11.89 -5.92
C MET A 138 -2.80 -12.32 -5.52
N PRO A 139 -1.78 -11.97 -6.31
CA PRO A 139 -0.40 -12.36 -6.00
C PRO A 139 0.23 -11.62 -4.81
N PHE A 140 -0.51 -10.71 -4.17
CA PHE A 140 -0.15 -9.96 -2.97
C PHE A 140 -1.29 -10.01 -1.96
N ASP A 141 -0.97 -9.90 -0.67
CA ASP A 141 -1.97 -9.91 0.39
C ASP A 141 -2.58 -8.54 0.63
N PHE A 142 -1.77 -7.50 0.48
CA PHE A 142 -2.13 -6.11 0.71
C PHE A 142 -1.66 -5.24 -0.44
N LEU A 143 -2.48 -4.24 -0.78
CA LEU A 143 -2.06 -3.11 -1.61
C LEU A 143 -2.12 -1.88 -0.71
N THR A 144 -0.96 -1.30 -0.43
CA THR A 144 -0.88 -0.08 0.39
C THR A 144 -0.66 1.11 -0.53
N TRP A 145 -1.53 2.11 -0.40
CA TRP A 145 -1.52 3.32 -1.22
C TRP A 145 -1.25 4.53 -0.34
N PHE A 146 -0.33 5.39 -0.77
CA PHE A 146 0.07 6.58 -0.05
C PHE A 146 0.09 7.78 -0.98
N GLU A 147 -0.39 8.93 -0.53
CA GLU A 147 -0.35 10.20 -1.27
C GLU A 147 0.25 11.30 -0.41
N PHE A 148 1.14 12.09 -1.00
CA PHE A 148 1.89 13.14 -0.30
C PHE A 148 2.35 14.23 -1.26
N ALA A 149 2.68 15.40 -0.69
CA ALA A 149 3.22 16.52 -1.46
C ALA A 149 4.70 16.28 -1.82
N PRO A 150 5.23 16.91 -2.90
CA PRO A 150 6.61 16.72 -3.34
C PRO A 150 7.66 16.96 -2.24
N GLU A 151 7.44 17.93 -1.35
CA GLU A 151 8.32 18.24 -0.23
C GLU A 151 8.42 17.13 0.82
N HIS A 152 7.47 16.18 0.82
CA HIS A 152 7.42 15.07 1.78
C HIS A 152 7.99 13.75 1.22
N VAL A 153 8.66 13.75 0.06
CA VAL A 153 9.26 12.54 -0.51
C VAL A 153 10.26 11.90 0.48
N SER A 154 11.19 12.68 1.04
CA SER A 154 12.17 12.15 2.01
C SER A 154 11.51 11.67 3.30
N LEU A 155 10.43 12.35 3.73
CA LEU A 155 9.65 11.95 4.90
C LEU A 155 8.96 10.60 4.68
N PHE A 156 8.45 10.36 3.47
CA PHE A 156 7.88 9.06 3.11
C PHE A 156 8.95 7.95 3.03
N ASP A 157 10.14 8.25 2.53
CA ASP A 157 11.23 7.28 2.51
C ASP A 157 11.69 6.89 3.93
N GLU A 158 11.67 7.83 4.88
CA GLU A 158 11.90 7.52 6.30
C GLU A 158 10.80 6.59 6.85
N LEU A 159 9.52 6.89 6.61
CA LEU A 159 8.39 6.04 7.03
C LEU A 159 8.57 4.60 6.57
N VAL A 160 8.86 4.41 5.28
CA VAL A 160 9.04 3.08 4.69
C VAL A 160 10.29 2.40 5.26
N GLY A 161 11.38 3.14 5.46
CA GLY A 161 12.62 2.62 6.06
C GLY A 161 12.42 2.12 7.49
N VAL A 162 11.71 2.90 8.32
CA VAL A 162 11.38 2.53 9.71
C VAL A 162 10.56 1.24 9.73
N LEU A 163 9.51 1.16 8.93
CA LEU A 163 8.66 -0.04 8.86
C LEU A 163 9.43 -1.28 8.38
N ARG A 164 10.29 -1.12 7.37
CA ARG A 164 11.13 -2.21 6.83
C ARG A 164 12.12 -2.79 7.85
N ALA A 165 12.45 -2.04 8.91
CA ALA A 165 13.36 -2.47 9.96
C ALA A 165 12.67 -3.21 11.13
N THR A 166 11.33 -3.31 11.12
CA THR A 166 10.56 -3.92 12.22
C THR A 166 10.54 -5.45 12.19
N GLU A 167 10.15 -6.06 13.32
CA GLU A 167 9.91 -7.51 13.39
C GLU A 167 8.80 -7.95 12.44
N GLU A 168 7.74 -7.15 12.28
CA GLU A 168 6.66 -7.42 11.33
C GLU A 168 7.19 -7.64 9.90
N TRP A 169 8.19 -6.87 9.48
CA TRP A 169 8.74 -6.94 8.13
C TRP A 169 9.59 -8.18 7.85
N THR A 170 9.95 -8.94 8.89
CA THR A 170 10.61 -10.25 8.75
C THR A 170 9.67 -11.27 8.10
N PHE A 171 8.35 -11.10 8.26
CA PHE A 171 7.33 -11.95 7.64
C PHE A 171 6.96 -11.54 6.21
N VAL A 172 7.47 -10.41 5.70
CA VAL A 172 7.25 -10.01 4.32
C VAL A 172 8.16 -10.81 3.39
N GLU A 173 7.56 -11.49 2.41
CA GLU A 173 8.27 -12.33 1.42
C GLU A 173 8.25 -11.76 0.00
N ARG A 174 7.28 -10.90 -0.32
CA ARG A 174 7.24 -10.17 -1.59
C ARG A 174 6.82 -8.73 -1.36
N GLU A 175 7.61 -7.81 -1.88
CA GLU A 175 7.36 -6.37 -1.80
C GLU A 175 7.92 -5.67 -3.04
N VAL A 176 7.10 -4.80 -3.62
CA VAL A 176 7.48 -3.95 -4.75
C VAL A 176 7.18 -2.51 -4.37
N ASP A 177 8.12 -1.60 -4.60
CA ASP A 177 7.96 -0.19 -4.31
C ASP A 177 7.75 0.58 -5.62
N ILE A 178 6.53 1.08 -5.83
CA ILE A 178 6.11 1.76 -7.06
C ILE A 178 5.86 3.22 -6.74
N ARG A 179 6.68 4.12 -7.29
CA ARG A 179 6.53 5.57 -7.11
C ARG A 179 5.93 6.19 -8.34
N VAL A 180 5.01 7.14 -8.10
CA VAL A 180 4.29 7.82 -9.16
C VAL A 180 4.13 9.31 -8.87
N VAL A 181 3.93 10.07 -9.94
CA VAL A 181 3.57 11.49 -9.88
C VAL A 181 2.28 11.70 -10.65
N ARG A 182 1.40 12.57 -10.15
CA ARG A 182 0.12 12.87 -10.79
C ARG A 182 0.38 13.61 -12.10
N GLU A 183 -0.20 13.14 -13.20
CA GLU A 183 -0.17 13.91 -14.44
C GLU A 183 -1.09 15.13 -14.29
N VAL A 184 -0.57 16.31 -14.65
CA VAL A 184 -1.31 17.58 -14.67
C VAL A 184 -1.88 17.79 -16.06
#